data_AF-A0A7Z9K730-F1
#
_entry.id   AF-A0A7Z9K730-F1
#
_cell.length_a   1.000
_cell.length_b   1.000
_cell.length_c   1.000
_cell.angle_alpha   90.00
_cell.angle_beta   90.00
_cell.angle_gamma   90.00
#
_symmetry.space_group_name_H-M   'P 1'
#
loop_
_entity.id
_entity.type
_entity.pdbx_description
1 polymer ?
#
loop_
_entity_poly.entity_id
_entity_poly.type
_entity_poly.pdbx_seq_one_letter_code
_entity_poly.pdbx_strand_id
1 'polypeptide(L)'
;MGKSGSVEVQAIHAKPAFHLSVSRTTASTEDVGIGWLASLALLIVGITLLFSLLKRGMNQIEQQLGWLTSIALFLMTLFGLRYLSIIYAFPQSFYSLELFSPAQYATSGLMSSLGDYFLNSLITFYAMLVISKKAKDKFINPDRVRHIDSTGFRYKNVIIGTAFVIVCLALLHFYDYLFEGLVLHSNISFNINNFFDLTVYSFFAFTSIGLFLFSLYLFFDFIAHFFLAHTATQQIISLSGGGLIYIVIALLLGLQLAWAVILPLLVLVLLLWSLRFNYVASADLPSGGYPLTTILVILIVSSIYVSQLTFSNSGTVSAERTEGPGGAV
;
A
#
# COMPACT_ATOMS: atom_id res chain seq x y z
N MET A 1 43.01 15.47 18.60
CA MET A 1 43.45 14.41 19.54
C MET A 1 42.85 14.67 20.92
N GLY A 2 41.66 14.14 21.22
CA GLY A 2 41.04 14.24 22.55
C GLY A 2 41.51 13.09 23.43
N LYS A 3 41.99 13.37 24.65
CA LYS A 3 42.41 12.33 25.61
C LYS A 3 41.20 11.51 26.05
N SER A 4 41.28 10.19 25.86
CA SER A 4 40.36 9.22 26.46
C SER A 4 40.52 9.25 27.98
N GLY A 5 39.44 9.50 28.71
CA GLY A 5 39.42 9.41 30.16
C GLY A 5 38.96 8.02 30.57
N SER A 6 39.82 7.28 31.29
CA SER A 6 39.44 6.05 32.00
C SER A 6 39.25 6.36 33.47
N VAL A 7 38.14 5.94 34.05
CA VAL A 7 37.90 6.03 35.50
C VAL A 7 37.90 4.61 36.06
N GLU A 8 38.79 4.37 37.01
CA GLU A 8 38.82 3.12 37.78
C GLU A 8 37.83 3.20 38.93
N VAL A 9 36.86 2.29 38.95
CA VAL A 9 35.94 2.16 40.08
C VAL A 9 36.48 1.07 41.00
N GLN A 10 36.96 1.47 42.17
CA GLN A 10 37.50 0.53 43.15
C GLN A 10 36.38 -0.14 43.95
N ALA A 11 36.46 -1.46 44.12
CA ALA A 11 35.61 -2.17 45.07
C ALA A 11 36.11 -1.97 46.50
N ILE A 12 35.23 -2.24 47.48
CA ILE A 12 35.45 -2.05 48.93
C ILE A 12 36.73 -2.76 49.46
N HIS A 13 37.30 -3.72 48.72
CA HIS A 13 38.51 -4.45 49.07
C HIS A 13 39.78 -4.07 48.25
N ALA A 14 39.86 -2.85 47.72
CA ALA A 14 41.08 -2.28 47.11
C ALA A 14 41.68 -3.11 45.94
N LYS A 15 40.87 -3.97 45.29
CA LYS A 15 41.19 -4.57 43.99
C LYS A 15 40.30 -3.95 42.92
N PRO A 16 40.86 -3.53 41.77
CA PRO A 16 40.06 -2.98 40.69
C PRO A 16 39.12 -4.07 40.16
N ALA A 17 37.81 -3.81 40.21
CA ALA A 17 36.81 -4.79 39.78
C ALA A 17 36.56 -4.71 38.26
N PHE A 18 36.59 -3.50 37.67
CA PHE A 18 36.47 -3.27 36.23
C PHE A 18 36.89 -1.83 35.87
N HIS A 19 37.34 -1.64 34.62
CA HIS A 19 37.69 -0.32 34.08
C HIS A 19 36.55 0.19 33.20
N LEU A 20 36.07 1.41 33.46
CA LEU A 20 35.15 2.11 32.57
C LEU A 20 35.98 2.95 31.60
N SER A 21 36.02 2.51 30.34
CA SER A 21 36.55 3.33 29.25
C SER A 21 35.39 4.10 28.62
N VAL A 22 35.37 5.41 28.81
CA VAL A 22 34.43 6.28 28.09
C VAL A 22 35.07 6.60 26.75
N SER A 23 34.86 5.71 25.78
CA SER A 23 35.00 6.11 24.38
C SER A 23 33.89 7.12 24.12
N ARG A 24 34.23 8.41 24.10
CA ARG A 24 33.40 9.36 23.36
C ARG A 24 33.45 8.89 21.92
N THR A 25 32.46 8.11 21.52
CA THR A 25 32.01 8.13 20.12
C THR A 25 31.48 9.54 19.93
N THR A 26 32.39 10.50 19.70
CA THR A 26 32.02 11.67 18.93
C THR A 26 31.57 11.08 17.61
N ALA A 27 30.26 10.87 17.46
CA ALA A 27 29.65 10.93 16.14
C ALA A 27 30.16 12.25 15.58
N SER A 28 31.16 12.16 14.71
CA SER A 28 31.80 13.29 14.09
C SER A 28 30.73 13.98 13.26
N THR A 29 30.08 14.98 13.86
CA THR A 29 29.11 15.87 13.23
C THR A 29 29.77 16.75 12.15
N GLU A 30 31.08 16.63 11.93
CA GLU A 30 31.82 17.28 10.86
C GLU A 30 31.87 16.49 9.54
N ASP A 31 31.36 15.24 9.51
CA ASP A 31 31.35 14.40 8.31
C ASP A 31 29.91 13.98 7.92
N VAL A 32 28.94 14.90 8.03
CA VAL A 32 27.82 14.91 7.07
C VAL A 32 28.36 15.44 5.74
N GLY A 33 29.41 14.78 5.26
CA GLY A 33 30.24 15.22 4.16
C GLY A 33 29.51 15.08 2.85
N ILE A 34 30.02 15.76 1.84
CA ILE A 34 29.61 15.64 0.43
C ILE A 34 29.47 14.16 0.02
N GLY A 35 30.23 13.23 0.64
CA GLY A 35 30.12 11.78 0.43
C GLY A 35 28.76 11.16 0.82
N TRP A 36 28.12 11.60 1.91
CA TRP A 36 26.78 11.11 2.28
C TRP A 36 25.71 11.60 1.29
N LEU A 37 25.75 12.89 0.95
CA LEU A 37 24.87 13.47 -0.05
C LEU A 37 25.06 12.83 -1.44
N ALA A 38 26.31 12.59 -1.84
CA ALA A 38 26.64 11.91 -3.09
C ALA A 38 26.14 10.46 -3.10
N SER A 39 26.27 9.74 -1.99
CA SER A 39 25.75 8.36 -1.85
C SER A 39 24.23 8.33 -1.96
N LEU A 40 23.54 9.28 -1.31
CA LEU A 40 22.09 9.42 -1.39
C LEU A 40 21.63 9.77 -2.82
N ALA A 41 22.31 10.73 -3.48
CA ALA A 41 22.01 11.09 -4.85
C ALA A 41 22.23 9.92 -5.82
N LEU A 42 23.34 9.19 -5.68
CA LEU A 42 23.65 8.03 -6.52
C LEU A 42 22.64 6.90 -6.32
N LEU A 43 22.11 6.75 -5.10
CA LEU A 43 21.05 5.79 -4.81
C LEU A 43 19.73 6.20 -5.48
N ILE A 44 19.32 7.47 -5.38
CA ILE A 44 18.11 7.98 -6.05
C ILE A 44 18.23 7.78 -7.58
N VAL A 45 19.39 8.11 -8.14
CA VAL A 45 19.67 7.88 -9.57
C VAL A 45 19.62 6.38 -9.90
N GLY A 46 20.23 5.53 -9.06
CA GLY A 46 20.22 4.08 -9.23
C GLY A 46 18.81 3.49 -9.22
N ILE A 47 17.97 3.91 -8.28
CA ILE A 47 16.55 3.51 -8.21
C ILE A 47 15.80 3.98 -9.46
N THR A 48 16.01 5.24 -9.87
CA THR A 48 15.34 5.80 -11.06
C THR A 48 15.74 5.04 -12.34
N LEU A 49 17.03 4.71 -12.48
CA LEU A 49 17.54 3.91 -13.58
C LEU A 49 17.00 2.49 -13.54
N LEU A 50 16.92 1.86 -12.36
CA LEU A 50 16.34 0.53 -12.19
C LEU A 50 14.86 0.51 -12.65
N PHE A 51 14.06 1.47 -12.20
CA PHE A 51 12.66 1.57 -12.63
C PHE A 51 12.50 1.81 -14.13
N SER A 52 13.38 2.62 -14.72
CA SER A 52 13.44 2.85 -16.17
C SER A 52 13.82 1.58 -16.93
N LEU A 53 14.80 0.82 -16.43
CA LEU A 53 15.26 -0.45 -17.00
C LEU A 53 14.15 -1.50 -16.94
N LEU A 54 13.49 -1.67 -15.80
CA LEU A 54 12.39 -2.60 -15.63
C LEU A 54 11.23 -2.28 -16.58
N LYS A 55 10.91 -1.00 -16.74
CA LYS A 55 9.88 -0.55 -17.70
C LYS A 55 10.28 -0.84 -19.15
N ARG A 56 11.54 -0.61 -19.53
CA ARG A 56 12.06 -0.95 -20.87
C ARG A 56 12.02 -2.46 -21.11
N GLY A 57 12.45 -3.26 -20.13
CA GLY A 57 12.42 -4.72 -20.20
C GLY A 57 10.99 -5.25 -20.36
N MET A 58 10.04 -4.70 -19.61
CA MET A 58 8.61 -5.01 -19.77
C MET A 58 8.16 -4.79 -21.23
N ASN A 59 8.48 -3.66 -21.83
CA ASN A 59 8.10 -3.35 -23.21
C ASN A 59 8.77 -4.27 -24.25
N GLN A 60 10.02 -4.65 -24.04
CA GLN A 60 10.73 -5.60 -24.92
C GLN A 60 10.12 -7.01 -24.83
N ILE A 61 9.84 -7.48 -23.61
CA ILE A 61 9.22 -8.80 -23.38
C ILE A 61 7.82 -8.85 -24.00
N GLU A 62 7.06 -7.75 -23.94
CA GLU A 62 5.72 -7.71 -24.54
C GLU A 62 5.75 -8.02 -26.03
N GLN A 63 6.74 -7.50 -26.76
CA GLN A 63 6.85 -7.70 -28.20
C GLN A 63 7.07 -9.17 -28.56
N GLN A 64 7.60 -9.97 -27.64
CA GLN A 64 7.96 -11.37 -27.87
C GLN A 64 6.97 -12.36 -27.26
N LEU A 65 6.52 -12.11 -26.02
CA LEU A 65 5.77 -13.07 -25.19
C LEU A 65 4.35 -12.60 -24.83
N GLY A 66 3.96 -11.41 -25.31
CA GLY A 66 2.65 -10.82 -25.04
C GLY A 66 2.56 -10.02 -23.74
N TRP A 67 1.48 -9.26 -23.62
CA TRP A 67 1.35 -8.22 -22.59
C TRP A 67 1.11 -8.75 -21.18
N LEU A 68 0.34 -9.84 -21.02
CA LEU A 68 0.10 -10.47 -19.71
C LEU A 68 1.39 -11.05 -19.14
N THR A 69 2.14 -11.78 -19.96
CA THR A 69 3.44 -12.36 -19.58
C THR A 69 4.43 -11.27 -19.19
N SER A 70 4.46 -10.17 -19.95
CA SER A 70 5.26 -8.99 -19.66
C SER A 70 4.92 -8.35 -18.31
N ILE A 71 3.62 -8.16 -17.99
CA ILE A 71 3.19 -7.64 -16.69
C ILE A 71 3.55 -8.62 -15.56
N ALA A 72 3.29 -9.91 -15.74
CA ALA A 72 3.57 -10.93 -14.74
C ALA A 72 5.07 -10.99 -14.40
N LEU A 73 5.94 -11.00 -15.42
CA LEU A 73 7.39 -10.97 -15.23
C LEU A 73 7.85 -9.65 -14.60
N PHE A 74 7.30 -8.51 -15.01
CA PHE A 74 7.60 -7.22 -14.39
C PHE A 74 7.26 -7.20 -12.89
N LEU A 75 6.07 -7.65 -12.51
CA LEU A 75 5.66 -7.73 -11.10
C LEU A 75 6.54 -8.72 -10.33
N MET A 76 6.80 -9.89 -10.90
CA MET A 76 7.66 -10.91 -10.28
C MET A 76 9.07 -10.38 -10.04
N THR A 77 9.68 -9.71 -11.03
CA THR A 77 11.01 -9.11 -10.87
C THR A 77 10.98 -7.97 -9.85
N LEU A 78 9.97 -7.10 -9.89
CA LEU A 78 9.89 -5.94 -9.00
C LEU A 78 9.72 -6.35 -7.53
N PHE A 79 8.74 -7.21 -7.23
CA PHE A 79 8.52 -7.71 -5.87
C PHE A 79 9.60 -8.72 -5.44
N GLY A 80 10.17 -9.49 -6.37
CA GLY A 80 11.30 -10.38 -6.10
C GLY A 80 12.55 -9.61 -5.69
N LEU A 81 12.92 -8.55 -6.41
CA LEU A 81 14.03 -7.66 -6.02
C LEU A 81 13.77 -7.01 -4.67
N ARG A 82 12.52 -6.60 -4.39
CA ARG A 82 12.16 -6.04 -3.09
C ARG A 82 12.31 -7.06 -1.96
N TYR A 83 11.83 -8.28 -2.16
CA TYR A 83 11.97 -9.36 -1.20
C TYR A 83 13.45 -9.66 -0.89
N LEU A 84 14.29 -9.75 -1.92
CA LEU A 84 15.74 -9.91 -1.74
C LEU A 84 16.37 -8.72 -1.01
N SER A 85 15.94 -7.49 -1.31
CA SER A 85 16.39 -6.27 -0.62
C SER A 85 16.10 -6.32 0.89
N ILE A 86 14.94 -6.84 1.30
CA ILE A 86 14.59 -7.00 2.72
C ILE A 86 15.46 -8.07 3.39
N ILE A 87 15.62 -9.26 2.77
CA ILE A 87 16.42 -10.36 3.35
C ILE A 87 17.89 -9.97 3.52
N TYR A 88 18.47 -9.31 2.52
CA TYR A 88 19.87 -8.91 2.56
C TYR A 88 20.11 -7.54 3.21
N ALA A 89 19.07 -6.91 3.76
CA ALA A 89 19.10 -5.54 4.29
C ALA A 89 19.82 -4.57 3.32
N PHE A 90 19.54 -4.70 2.03
CA PHE A 90 20.18 -3.92 0.98
C PHE A 90 19.31 -2.74 0.55
N PRO A 91 19.85 -1.51 0.48
CA PRO A 91 21.19 -1.11 0.89
C PRO A 91 21.31 -0.89 2.41
N GLN A 92 22.43 -1.31 3.02
CA GLN A 92 22.62 -1.27 4.47
C GLN A 92 22.48 0.15 5.08
N SER A 93 22.83 1.18 4.31
CA SER A 93 22.70 2.58 4.72
C SER A 93 21.25 3.01 4.99
N PHE A 94 20.25 2.30 4.43
CA PHE A 94 18.85 2.56 4.75
C PHE A 94 18.43 1.87 6.04
N TYR A 95 18.88 0.64 6.27
CA TYR A 95 18.55 -0.12 7.47
C TYR A 95 19.23 0.41 8.74
N SER A 96 20.19 1.34 8.62
CA SER A 96 20.71 2.13 9.74
C SER A 96 19.83 3.31 10.15
N LEU A 97 18.83 3.71 9.34
CA LEU A 97 17.90 4.79 9.66
C LEU A 97 16.82 4.29 10.62
N GLU A 98 16.42 5.14 11.56
CA GLU A 98 15.36 4.82 12.54
C GLU A 98 14.02 4.45 11.87
N LEU A 99 13.76 4.99 10.67
CA LEU A 99 12.58 4.66 9.87
C LEU A 99 12.49 3.17 9.51
N PHE A 100 13.63 2.51 9.30
CA PHE A 100 13.73 1.07 9.01
C PHE A 100 13.92 0.22 10.26
N SER A 101 13.91 0.85 11.44
CA SER A 101 13.88 0.13 12.70
C SER A 101 12.46 -0.33 13.04
N PRO A 102 12.30 -1.48 13.72
CA PRO A 102 11.00 -1.94 14.18
C PRO A 102 10.45 -1.10 15.35
N ALA A 103 11.17 -0.09 15.83
CA ALA A 103 10.76 0.71 16.99
C ALA A 103 9.49 1.53 16.72
N GLN A 104 9.29 1.98 15.48
CA GLN A 104 8.16 2.82 15.11
C GLN A 104 6.96 2.02 14.57
N TYR A 105 7.21 0.86 13.98
CA TYR A 105 6.19 -0.07 13.46
C TYR A 105 6.75 -1.48 13.47
N ALA A 106 6.08 -2.40 14.17
CA ALA A 106 6.55 -3.77 14.35
C ALA A 106 5.48 -4.76 13.86
N THR A 107 5.63 -5.25 12.64
CA THR A 107 4.84 -6.37 12.10
C THR A 107 5.79 -7.42 11.53
N SER A 108 5.38 -8.69 11.48
CA SER A 108 6.21 -9.76 10.91
C SER A 108 6.11 -9.79 9.38
N GLY A 109 7.19 -10.22 8.71
CA GLY A 109 7.18 -10.50 7.26
C GLY A 109 7.61 -9.33 6.37
N LEU A 110 6.85 -9.03 5.31
CA LEU A 110 7.24 -8.07 4.26
C LEU A 110 7.22 -6.60 4.68
N MET A 111 6.64 -6.29 5.85
CA MET A 111 6.48 -4.93 6.38
C MET A 111 7.04 -4.86 7.80
N SER A 112 8.32 -5.20 7.98
CA SER A 112 8.96 -5.27 9.30
C SER A 112 9.22 -3.92 9.96
N SER A 113 9.16 -2.84 9.18
CA SER A 113 9.42 -1.47 9.64
C SER A 113 8.54 -0.48 8.88
N LEU A 114 8.42 0.74 9.41
CA LEU A 114 7.67 1.82 8.75
C LEU A 114 8.29 2.17 7.39
N GLY A 115 9.63 2.13 7.31
CA GLY A 115 10.37 2.32 6.07
C GLY A 115 10.05 1.25 5.04
N ASP A 116 9.95 -0.02 5.47
CA ASP A 116 9.55 -1.10 4.57
C ASP A 116 8.10 -0.95 4.09
N TYR A 117 7.20 -0.54 4.98
CA TYR A 117 5.81 -0.21 4.64
C TYR A 117 5.74 0.90 3.59
N PHE A 118 6.48 2.00 3.80
CA PHE A 118 6.55 3.13 2.86
C PHE A 118 7.11 2.72 1.50
N LEU A 119 8.24 2.00 1.46
CA LEU A 119 8.82 1.53 0.19
C LEU A 119 7.89 0.57 -0.55
N ASN A 120 7.20 -0.33 0.16
CA ASN A 120 6.23 -1.23 -0.46
C ASN A 120 5.05 -0.45 -1.05
N SER A 121 4.59 0.61 -0.38
CA SER A 121 3.54 1.51 -0.92
C SER A 121 3.99 2.21 -2.19
N LEU A 122 5.24 2.70 -2.23
CA LEU A 122 5.81 3.38 -3.41
C LEU A 122 5.99 2.43 -4.60
N ILE A 123 6.49 1.22 -4.34
CA ILE A 123 6.68 0.18 -5.36
C ILE A 123 5.33 -0.26 -5.93
N THR A 124 4.34 -0.50 -5.06
CA THR A 124 2.99 -0.89 -5.47
C THR A 124 2.34 0.20 -6.32
N PHE A 125 2.49 1.46 -5.90
CA PHE A 125 2.02 2.62 -6.65
C PHE A 125 2.67 2.73 -8.03
N TYR A 126 4.00 2.66 -8.10
CA TYR A 126 4.70 2.69 -9.36
C TYR A 126 4.27 1.55 -10.29
N ALA A 127 4.13 0.33 -9.76
CA ALA A 127 3.69 -0.83 -10.53
C ALA A 127 2.30 -0.60 -11.13
N MET A 128 1.34 -0.14 -10.31
CA MET A 128 -0.03 0.12 -10.77
C MET A 128 -0.11 1.29 -11.74
N LEU A 129 0.71 2.33 -11.58
CA LEU A 129 0.82 3.42 -12.56
C LEU A 129 1.28 2.92 -13.93
N VAL A 130 2.32 2.09 -13.96
CA VAL A 130 2.86 1.55 -15.21
C VAL A 130 1.84 0.62 -15.89
N ILE A 131 1.19 -0.25 -15.12
CA ILE A 131 0.18 -1.20 -15.63
C ILE A 131 -1.06 -0.46 -16.14
N SER A 132 -1.61 0.46 -15.35
CA SER A 132 -2.81 1.21 -15.72
C SER A 132 -2.59 2.04 -16.98
N LYS A 133 -1.48 2.79 -17.08
CA LYS A 133 -1.13 3.54 -18.29
C LYS A 133 -1.05 2.64 -19.53
N LYS A 134 -0.38 1.50 -19.39
CA LYS A 134 -0.20 0.55 -20.49
C LYS A 134 -1.50 -0.11 -20.92
N ALA A 135 -2.39 -0.39 -19.97
CA ALA A 135 -3.72 -0.88 -20.27
C ALA A 135 -4.56 0.17 -21.00
N LYS A 136 -4.49 1.43 -20.56
CA LYS A 136 -5.16 2.54 -21.24
C LYS A 136 -4.75 2.64 -22.71
N ASP A 137 -3.44 2.66 -22.98
CA ASP A 137 -2.91 2.74 -24.34
C ASP A 137 -3.37 1.58 -25.24
N LYS A 138 -3.65 0.40 -24.65
CA LYS A 138 -4.02 -0.81 -25.40
C LYS A 138 -5.54 -1.00 -25.56
N PHE A 139 -6.32 -0.58 -24.57
CA PHE A 139 -7.75 -0.88 -24.48
C PHE A 139 -8.65 0.35 -24.67
N ILE A 140 -8.13 1.58 -24.55
CA ILE A 140 -8.87 2.79 -24.92
C ILE A 140 -8.85 2.93 -26.45
N ASN A 141 -9.71 2.15 -27.10
CA ASN A 141 -10.29 2.52 -28.38
C ASN A 141 -11.71 3.02 -28.09
N PRO A 142 -11.97 4.34 -28.14
CA PRO A 142 -13.27 4.91 -27.76
C PRO A 142 -14.46 4.31 -28.53
N ASP A 143 -14.20 3.78 -29.73
CA ASP A 143 -15.22 3.16 -30.58
C ASP A 143 -15.74 1.80 -30.07
N ARG A 144 -15.02 1.10 -29.17
CA ARG A 144 -15.44 -0.22 -28.66
C ARG A 144 -16.50 -0.17 -27.56
N VAL A 145 -16.53 0.89 -26.77
CA VAL A 145 -17.51 1.04 -25.66
C VAL A 145 -18.86 1.54 -26.18
N ARG A 146 -18.87 2.21 -27.34
CA ARG A 146 -20.08 2.78 -27.97
C ARG A 146 -20.98 1.74 -28.67
N HIS A 147 -20.46 0.52 -28.90
CA HIS A 147 -21.17 -0.56 -29.59
C HIS A 147 -21.42 -1.80 -28.70
N ILE A 148 -21.70 -1.61 -27.41
CA ILE A 148 -22.18 -2.71 -26.54
C ILE A 148 -23.68 -2.96 -26.79
N ASP A 149 -24.03 -3.21 -28.05
CA ASP A 149 -25.36 -3.67 -28.50
C ASP A 149 -25.28 -5.11 -29.03
N SER A 150 -24.27 -5.88 -28.59
CA SER A 150 -24.25 -7.33 -28.81
C SER A 150 -25.19 -7.98 -27.80
N THR A 151 -26.41 -8.25 -28.24
CA THR A 151 -27.55 -8.86 -27.52
C THR A 151 -27.32 -10.30 -27.05
N GLY A 152 -26.11 -10.84 -27.17
CA GLY A 152 -25.78 -12.21 -26.78
C GLY A 152 -25.36 -12.34 -25.30
N PHE A 153 -26.11 -13.12 -24.52
CA PHE A 153 -25.66 -13.54 -23.19
C PHE A 153 -24.45 -14.48 -23.32
N ARG A 154 -23.29 -14.08 -22.79
CA ARG A 154 -22.06 -14.88 -22.81
C ARG A 154 -21.74 -15.34 -21.40
N TYR A 155 -22.01 -16.60 -21.06
CA TYR A 155 -21.74 -17.14 -19.73
C TYR A 155 -20.26 -17.00 -19.30
N LYS A 156 -19.32 -17.07 -20.25
CA LYS A 156 -17.87 -16.86 -19.98
C LYS A 156 -17.59 -15.47 -19.38
N ASN A 157 -18.27 -14.45 -19.88
CA ASN A 157 -18.16 -13.08 -19.38
C ASN A 157 -18.66 -12.97 -17.93
N VAL A 158 -19.75 -13.67 -17.61
CA VAL A 158 -20.28 -13.73 -16.22
C VAL A 158 -19.30 -14.45 -15.29
N ILE A 159 -18.70 -15.56 -15.71
CA ILE A 159 -17.72 -16.29 -14.88
C ILE A 159 -16.50 -15.41 -14.59
N ILE A 160 -15.96 -14.73 -15.62
CA ILE A 160 -14.82 -13.82 -15.47
C ILE A 160 -15.19 -12.63 -14.58
N GLY A 161 -16.37 -12.03 -14.79
CA GLY A 161 -16.87 -10.92 -13.98
C GLY A 161 -17.08 -11.30 -12.51
N THR A 162 -17.62 -12.49 -12.24
CA THR A 162 -17.79 -13.01 -10.87
C THR A 162 -16.44 -13.21 -10.18
N ALA A 163 -15.48 -13.84 -10.86
CA ALA A 163 -14.12 -14.01 -10.33
C ALA A 163 -13.46 -12.65 -10.03
N PHE A 164 -13.68 -11.66 -10.91
CA PHE A 164 -13.22 -10.29 -10.70
C PHE A 164 -13.79 -9.65 -9.42
N VAL A 165 -15.10 -9.76 -9.20
CA VAL A 165 -15.75 -9.21 -7.99
C VAL A 165 -15.17 -9.84 -6.73
N ILE A 166 -14.95 -11.16 -6.72
CA ILE A 166 -14.34 -11.86 -5.59
C ILE A 166 -12.93 -11.35 -5.32
N VAL A 167 -12.10 -11.21 -6.36
CA VAL A 167 -10.73 -10.69 -6.23
C VAL A 167 -10.73 -9.26 -5.69
N CYS A 168 -11.67 -8.41 -6.12
CA CYS A 168 -11.81 -7.05 -5.64
C CYS A 168 -12.16 -6.97 -4.16
N LEU A 169 -13.13 -7.78 -3.73
CA LEU A 169 -13.54 -7.83 -2.32
C LEU A 169 -12.42 -8.36 -1.43
N ALA A 170 -11.74 -9.42 -1.87
CA ALA A 170 -10.57 -9.95 -1.17
C ALA A 170 -9.44 -8.92 -1.07
N LEU A 171 -9.21 -8.13 -2.14
CA LEU A 171 -8.21 -7.08 -2.13
C LEU A 171 -8.59 -5.95 -1.17
N LEU A 172 -9.85 -5.51 -1.13
CA LEU A 172 -10.31 -4.51 -0.17
C LEU A 172 -10.07 -4.96 1.26
N HIS A 173 -10.38 -6.22 1.58
CA HIS A 173 -10.14 -6.79 2.91
C HIS A 173 -8.64 -6.89 3.23
N PHE A 174 -7.80 -7.21 2.24
CA PHE A 174 -6.35 -7.18 2.42
C PHE A 174 -5.82 -5.78 2.77
N TYR A 175 -6.32 -4.73 2.11
CA TYR A 175 -5.94 -3.35 2.44
C TYR A 175 -6.45 -2.93 3.84
N ASP A 176 -7.61 -3.43 4.27
CA ASP A 176 -8.10 -3.25 5.65
C ASP A 176 -7.06 -3.73 6.66
N TYR A 177 -6.63 -4.98 6.50
CA TYR A 177 -5.63 -5.60 7.34
C TYR A 177 -4.30 -4.83 7.32
N LEU A 178 -3.89 -4.29 6.16
CA LEU A 178 -2.67 -3.47 6.05
C LEU A 178 -2.78 -2.15 6.83
N PHE A 179 -3.95 -1.50 6.82
CA PHE A 179 -4.15 -0.22 7.52
C PHE A 179 -4.38 -0.42 9.01
N GLU A 180 -5.18 -1.41 9.38
CA GLU A 180 -5.35 -1.85 10.77
C GLU A 180 -3.99 -2.24 11.37
N GLY A 181 -3.20 -3.02 10.64
CA GLY A 181 -1.85 -3.40 11.03
C GLY A 181 -1.00 -2.18 11.37
N LEU A 182 -0.98 -1.19 10.47
CA LEU A 182 -0.23 0.06 10.68
C LEU A 182 -0.72 0.85 11.90
N VAL A 183 -2.04 0.96 12.10
CA VAL A 183 -2.61 1.74 13.22
C VAL A 183 -2.40 1.04 14.56
N LEU A 184 -2.59 -0.29 14.63
CA LEU A 184 -2.51 -1.04 15.89
C LEU A 184 -1.07 -1.36 16.31
N HIS A 185 -0.15 -1.57 15.36
CA HIS A 185 1.22 -2.03 15.66
C HIS A 185 2.29 -0.94 15.48
N SER A 186 1.90 0.33 15.48
CA SER A 186 2.84 1.46 15.41
C SER A 186 2.77 2.34 16.65
N ASN A 187 3.91 2.93 17.00
CA ASN A 187 4.00 3.96 18.04
C ASN A 187 3.88 5.37 17.42
N ILE A 188 2.93 5.53 16.49
CA ILE A 188 2.78 6.73 15.68
C ILE A 188 1.49 7.45 16.08
N SER A 189 1.57 8.75 16.32
CA SER A 189 0.38 9.55 16.55
C SER A 189 -0.39 9.77 15.23
N PHE A 190 -1.62 9.28 15.19
CA PHE A 190 -2.59 9.54 14.11
C PHE A 190 -3.62 10.62 14.47
N ASN A 191 -3.40 11.37 15.56
CA ASN A 191 -4.35 12.36 16.05
C ASN A 191 -4.32 13.65 15.22
N ILE A 192 -5.13 13.72 14.16
CA ILE A 192 -5.21 14.90 13.27
C ILE A 192 -5.78 16.13 14.00
N ASN A 193 -6.57 15.94 15.06
CA ASN A 193 -7.15 17.04 15.83
C ASN A 193 -6.10 17.79 16.65
N ASN A 194 -4.98 17.13 16.99
CA ASN A 194 -3.85 17.76 17.65
C ASN A 194 -2.62 17.73 16.73
N PHE A 195 -2.53 18.73 15.86
CA PHE A 195 -1.42 18.85 14.90
C PHE A 195 -0.03 18.85 15.58
N PHE A 196 0.06 19.29 16.83
CA PHE A 196 1.32 19.30 17.59
C PHE A 196 1.80 17.90 18.00
N ASP A 197 0.92 16.90 18.01
CA ASP A 197 1.29 15.50 18.30
C ASP A 197 1.82 14.78 17.05
N LEU A 198 1.69 15.39 15.85
CA LEU A 198 2.12 14.77 14.61
C LEU A 198 3.64 14.82 14.47
N THR A 199 4.23 13.67 14.15
CA THR A 199 5.67 13.53 13.95
C THR A 199 5.98 13.32 12.47
N VAL A 200 7.27 13.31 12.12
CA VAL A 200 7.73 12.93 10.78
C VAL A 200 7.28 11.50 10.43
N TYR A 201 7.18 10.60 11.42
CA TYR A 201 6.66 9.25 11.22
C TYR A 201 5.17 9.23 10.86
N SER A 202 4.37 10.11 11.46
CA SER A 202 2.96 10.31 11.08
C SER A 202 2.84 10.71 9.61
N PHE A 203 3.71 11.60 9.13
CA PHE A 203 3.75 11.99 7.73
C PHE A 203 4.08 10.81 6.79
N PHE A 204 5.09 9.99 7.13
CA PHE A 204 5.39 8.77 6.36
C PHE A 204 4.24 7.77 6.36
N ALA A 205 3.58 7.58 7.50
CA ALA A 205 2.41 6.71 7.62
C ALA A 205 1.25 7.18 6.73
N PHE A 206 0.86 8.45 6.82
CA PHE A 206 -0.21 9.03 5.98
C PHE A 206 0.13 8.98 4.50
N THR A 207 1.37 9.29 4.14
CA THR A 207 1.81 9.21 2.74
C THR A 207 1.74 7.78 2.22
N SER A 208 2.12 6.80 3.03
CA SER A 208 2.04 5.38 2.66
C SER A 208 0.59 4.93 2.45
N ILE A 209 -0.32 5.30 3.36
CA ILE A 209 -1.76 5.03 3.22
C ILE A 209 -2.28 5.66 1.91
N GLY A 210 -1.92 6.92 1.64
CA GLY A 210 -2.31 7.61 0.41
C GLY A 210 -1.81 6.92 -0.86
N LEU A 211 -0.54 6.49 -0.88
CA LEU A 211 0.04 5.73 -2.01
C LEU A 211 -0.67 4.39 -2.21
N PHE A 212 -0.97 3.68 -1.13
CA PHE A 212 -1.71 2.42 -1.18
C PHE A 212 -3.14 2.61 -1.71
N LEU A 213 -3.89 3.58 -1.17
CA LEU A 213 -5.23 3.90 -1.64
C LEU A 213 -5.23 4.32 -3.12
N PHE A 214 -4.23 5.10 -3.55
CA PHE A 214 -4.14 5.50 -4.94
C PHE A 214 -3.77 4.32 -5.86
N SER A 215 -2.92 3.41 -5.40
CA SER A 215 -2.62 2.15 -6.09
C SER A 215 -3.88 1.28 -6.27
N LEU A 216 -4.68 1.17 -5.21
CA LEU A 216 -5.95 0.45 -5.21
C LEU A 216 -6.94 1.06 -6.21
N TYR A 217 -7.02 2.40 -6.26
CA TYR A 217 -7.82 3.09 -7.27
C TYR A 217 -7.35 2.77 -8.70
N LEU A 218 -6.05 2.84 -8.98
CA LEU A 218 -5.49 2.52 -10.30
C LEU A 218 -5.74 1.07 -10.70
N PHE A 219 -5.73 0.15 -9.73
CA PHE A 219 -6.10 -1.25 -9.96
C PHE A 219 -7.58 -1.38 -10.34
N PHE A 220 -8.49 -0.69 -9.64
CA PHE A 220 -9.90 -0.68 -10.01
C PHE A 220 -10.14 -0.04 -11.37
N ASP A 221 -9.48 1.08 -11.69
CA ASP A 221 -9.53 1.71 -13.00
C ASP A 221 -9.06 0.73 -14.09
N PHE A 222 -7.92 0.05 -13.87
CA PHE A 222 -7.40 -0.98 -14.75
C PHE A 222 -8.43 -2.07 -15.04
N ILE A 223 -9.05 -2.65 -14.01
CA ILE A 223 -9.97 -3.77 -14.24
C ILE A 223 -11.35 -3.33 -14.72
N ALA A 224 -11.80 -2.12 -14.34
CA ALA A 224 -13.05 -1.57 -14.83
C ALA A 224 -13.10 -1.49 -16.36
N HIS A 225 -11.98 -1.29 -17.05
CA HIS A 225 -11.91 -1.39 -18.51
C HIS A 225 -12.44 -2.74 -19.04
N PHE A 226 -12.11 -3.85 -18.37
CA PHE A 226 -12.57 -5.18 -18.77
C PHE A 226 -14.01 -5.43 -18.34
N PHE A 227 -14.37 -5.03 -17.12
CA PHE A 227 -15.70 -5.25 -16.56
C PHE A 227 -16.79 -4.41 -17.26
N LEU A 228 -16.49 -3.15 -17.56
CA LEU A 228 -17.43 -2.24 -18.23
C LEU A 228 -17.66 -2.58 -19.70
N ALA A 229 -16.77 -3.36 -20.33
CA ALA A 229 -16.99 -3.91 -21.66
C ALA A 229 -18.08 -5.01 -21.71
N HIS A 230 -18.57 -5.47 -20.56
CA HIS A 230 -19.65 -6.45 -20.47
C HIS A 230 -21.03 -5.79 -20.53
N THR A 231 -22.08 -6.53 -20.90
CA THR A 231 -23.45 -5.98 -20.91
C THR A 231 -23.94 -5.70 -19.48
N ALA A 232 -24.85 -4.74 -19.31
CA ALA A 232 -25.37 -4.36 -17.98
C ALA A 232 -25.95 -5.57 -17.20
N THR A 233 -26.66 -6.47 -17.89
CA THR A 233 -27.18 -7.71 -17.29
C THR A 233 -26.06 -8.63 -16.80
N GLN A 234 -24.98 -8.78 -17.58
CA GLN A 234 -23.82 -9.59 -17.17
C GLN A 234 -23.09 -8.97 -15.98
N GLN A 235 -22.99 -7.63 -15.93
CA GLN A 235 -22.40 -6.91 -14.80
C GLN A 235 -23.21 -7.13 -13.51
N ILE A 236 -24.54 -6.99 -13.57
CA ILE A 236 -25.43 -7.20 -12.42
C ILE A 236 -25.32 -8.64 -11.92
N ILE A 237 -25.41 -9.63 -12.81
CA ILE A 237 -25.29 -11.05 -12.42
C ILE A 237 -23.91 -11.33 -11.80
N SER A 238 -22.84 -10.76 -12.35
CA SER A 238 -21.49 -10.91 -11.81
C SER A 238 -21.32 -10.29 -10.43
N LEU A 239 -21.89 -9.10 -10.22
CA LEU A 239 -21.89 -8.40 -8.92
C LEU A 239 -22.68 -9.18 -7.87
N SER A 240 -23.90 -9.60 -8.20
CA SER A 240 -24.73 -10.39 -7.29
C SER A 240 -24.11 -11.76 -7.00
N GLY A 241 -23.60 -12.46 -8.01
CA GLY A 241 -22.96 -13.76 -7.85
C GLY A 241 -21.67 -13.69 -7.04
N GLY A 242 -20.79 -12.75 -7.38
CA GLY A 242 -19.53 -12.56 -6.66
C GLY A 242 -19.75 -12.10 -5.21
N GLY A 243 -20.70 -11.17 -5.00
CA GLY A 243 -21.10 -10.74 -3.67
C GLY A 243 -21.65 -11.89 -2.83
N LEU A 244 -22.53 -12.72 -3.38
CA LEU A 244 -23.08 -13.89 -2.67
C LEU A 244 -21.99 -14.90 -2.30
N ILE A 245 -21.09 -15.23 -3.24
CA ILE A 245 -19.97 -16.14 -2.96
C ILE A 245 -19.09 -15.58 -1.85
N TYR A 246 -18.80 -14.27 -1.88
CA TYR A 246 -17.99 -13.64 -0.85
C TYR A 246 -18.68 -13.60 0.52
N ILE A 247 -20.00 -13.40 0.57
CA ILE A 247 -20.80 -13.53 1.81
C ILE A 247 -20.64 -14.94 2.39
N VAL A 248 -20.75 -15.98 1.56
CA VAL A 248 -20.57 -17.37 2.00
C VAL A 248 -19.16 -17.59 2.55
N ILE A 249 -18.12 -17.10 1.86
CA ILE A 249 -16.74 -17.17 2.34
C ILE A 249 -16.59 -16.45 3.69
N ALA A 250 -17.13 -15.25 3.83
CA ALA A 250 -17.05 -14.48 5.07
C ALA A 250 -17.75 -15.18 6.25
N LEU A 251 -18.91 -15.79 6.00
CA LEU A 251 -19.63 -16.61 6.99
C LEU A 251 -18.82 -17.83 7.42
N LEU A 252 -18.20 -18.53 6.47
CA LEU A 252 -17.35 -19.70 6.75
C LEU A 252 -16.11 -19.33 7.56
N LEU A 253 -15.57 -18.13 7.36
CA LEU A 253 -14.43 -17.60 8.11
C LEU A 253 -14.83 -16.95 9.45
N GLY A 254 -16.12 -16.90 9.79
CA GLY A 254 -16.61 -16.27 11.02
C GLY A 254 -16.46 -14.75 11.05
N LEU A 255 -16.34 -14.10 9.90
CA LEU A 255 -16.18 -12.65 9.78
C LEU A 255 -17.52 -11.93 10.04
N GLN A 256 -17.45 -10.75 10.66
CA GLN A 256 -18.64 -9.91 10.88
C GLN A 256 -19.14 -9.34 9.54
N LEU A 257 -20.33 -9.73 9.10
CA LEU A 257 -20.83 -9.42 7.74
C LEU A 257 -20.92 -7.92 7.42
N ALA A 258 -21.33 -7.10 8.39
CA ALA A 258 -21.53 -5.67 8.16
C ALA A 258 -20.24 -4.99 7.69
N TRP A 259 -19.12 -5.32 8.34
CA TRP A 259 -17.82 -4.73 8.09
C TRP A 259 -17.07 -5.46 6.99
N ALA A 260 -17.09 -6.79 7.02
CA ALA A 260 -16.31 -7.60 6.10
C ALA A 260 -16.88 -7.63 4.68
N VAL A 261 -18.19 -7.38 4.50
CA VAL A 261 -18.85 -7.61 3.21
C VAL A 261 -19.66 -6.41 2.72
N ILE A 262 -20.56 -5.86 3.55
CA ILE A 262 -21.49 -4.81 3.09
C ILE A 262 -20.72 -3.54 2.70
N LEU A 263 -19.79 -3.10 3.55
CA LEU A 263 -19.03 -1.88 3.32
C LEU A 263 -18.07 -2.01 2.11
N PRO A 264 -17.24 -3.06 1.98
CA PRO A 264 -16.43 -3.29 0.78
C PRO A 264 -17.24 -3.38 -0.51
N LEU A 265 -18.43 -4.01 -0.46
CA LEU A 265 -19.30 -4.11 -1.61
C LEU A 265 -19.89 -2.75 -2.01
N LEU A 266 -20.30 -1.93 -1.04
CA LEU A 266 -20.74 -0.55 -1.27
C LEU A 266 -19.61 0.28 -1.92
N VAL A 267 -18.40 0.19 -1.37
CA VAL A 267 -17.20 0.85 -1.91
C VAL A 267 -16.96 0.42 -3.37
N LEU A 268 -17.02 -0.88 -3.66
CA LEU A 268 -16.84 -1.41 -5.00
C LEU A 268 -17.90 -0.87 -5.98
N VAL A 269 -19.17 -0.82 -5.57
CA VAL A 269 -20.26 -0.29 -6.41
C VAL A 269 -20.06 1.20 -6.70
N LEU A 270 -19.71 2.01 -5.69
CA LEU A 270 -19.44 3.45 -5.87
C LEU A 270 -18.24 3.69 -6.78
N LEU A 271 -17.18 2.90 -6.62
CA LEU A 271 -15.99 2.99 -7.49
C LEU A 271 -16.34 2.65 -8.94
N LEU A 272 -17.02 1.52 -9.19
CA LEU A 272 -17.45 1.14 -10.53
C LEU A 272 -18.39 2.17 -11.16
N TRP A 273 -19.28 2.77 -10.37
CA TRP A 273 -20.16 3.85 -10.83
C TRP A 273 -19.36 5.10 -11.23
N SER A 274 -18.41 5.53 -10.39
CA SER A 274 -17.54 6.68 -10.71
C SER A 274 -16.69 6.42 -11.96
N LEU A 275 -16.15 5.21 -12.11
CA LEU A 275 -15.36 4.82 -13.27
C LEU A 275 -16.22 4.81 -14.52
N ARG A 276 -17.43 4.22 -14.48
CA ARG A 276 -18.37 4.26 -15.61
C ARG A 276 -18.71 5.68 -16.02
N PHE A 277 -18.95 6.57 -15.06
CA PHE A 277 -19.18 7.99 -15.34
C PHE A 277 -17.97 8.61 -16.05
N ASN A 278 -16.75 8.32 -15.58
CA ASN A 278 -15.52 8.82 -16.21
C ASN A 278 -15.34 8.29 -17.63
N TYR A 279 -15.59 7.01 -17.91
CA TYR A 279 -15.48 6.49 -19.27
C TYR A 279 -16.44 7.19 -20.21
N VAL A 280 -17.68 7.44 -19.76
CA VAL A 280 -18.68 8.14 -20.55
C VAL A 280 -18.29 9.61 -20.75
N ALA A 281 -17.83 10.29 -19.70
CA ALA A 281 -17.43 11.70 -19.76
C ALA A 281 -16.11 11.94 -20.50
N SER A 282 -15.16 10.99 -20.44
CA SER A 282 -13.84 11.09 -21.08
C SER A 282 -13.91 10.98 -22.61
N ALA A 283 -15.05 10.55 -23.17
CA ALA A 283 -15.29 10.62 -24.60
C ALA A 283 -15.41 12.07 -25.11
N ASP A 284 -15.75 13.02 -24.23
CA ASP A 284 -16.02 14.42 -24.57
C ASP A 284 -14.95 15.40 -24.06
N LEU A 285 -13.96 14.94 -23.27
CA LEU A 285 -12.94 15.80 -22.65
C LEU A 285 -11.57 15.70 -23.36
N PRO A 286 -11.00 16.83 -23.81
CA PRO A 286 -9.64 16.85 -24.34
C PRO A 286 -8.65 16.81 -23.17
N SER A 287 -7.79 15.79 -23.16
CA SER A 287 -6.73 15.46 -22.19
C SER A 287 -7.15 14.56 -21.02
N GLY A 288 -6.55 13.35 -21.00
CA GLY A 288 -6.83 12.22 -20.10
C GLY A 288 -6.42 12.41 -18.63
N GLY A 289 -6.85 13.52 -18.02
CA GLY A 289 -6.86 13.70 -16.57
C GLY A 289 -8.06 13.00 -15.93
N TYR A 290 -7.89 12.56 -14.69
CA TYR A 290 -9.02 12.10 -13.89
C TYR A 290 -9.87 13.32 -13.50
N PRO A 291 -11.19 13.35 -13.76
CA PRO A 291 -12.00 14.49 -13.42
C PRO A 291 -12.04 14.65 -11.89
N LEU A 292 -12.09 15.90 -11.42
CA LEU A 292 -12.07 16.27 -10.00
C LEU A 292 -13.15 15.53 -9.19
N THR A 293 -14.28 15.19 -9.82
CA THR A 293 -15.34 14.35 -9.24
C THR A 293 -14.85 12.98 -8.79
N THR A 294 -13.91 12.38 -9.52
CA THR A 294 -13.34 11.07 -9.19
C THR A 294 -12.41 11.16 -8.00
N ILE A 295 -11.60 12.21 -7.97
CA ILE A 295 -10.70 12.49 -6.85
C ILE A 295 -11.55 12.70 -5.59
N LEU A 296 -12.64 13.46 -5.68
CA LEU A 296 -13.58 13.67 -4.57
C LEU A 296 -14.27 12.38 -4.13
N VAL A 297 -14.73 11.53 -5.06
CA VAL A 297 -15.35 10.24 -4.71
C VAL A 297 -14.34 9.33 -4.01
N ILE A 298 -13.11 9.23 -4.52
CA ILE A 298 -12.03 8.49 -3.85
C ILE A 298 -11.82 9.07 -2.45
N LEU A 299 -11.69 10.39 -2.32
CA LEU A 299 -11.46 11.05 -1.03
C LEU A 299 -12.58 10.77 -0.03
N ILE A 300 -13.85 10.86 -0.47
CA ILE A 300 -15.02 10.61 0.37
C ILE A 300 -15.09 9.13 0.76
N VAL A 301 -14.94 8.23 -0.19
CA VAL A 301 -14.97 6.78 0.05
C VAL A 301 -13.84 6.35 0.97
N SER A 302 -12.61 6.83 0.71
CA SER A 302 -11.45 6.60 1.57
C SER A 302 -11.61 7.25 2.95
N SER A 303 -12.21 8.44 3.04
CA SER A 303 -12.45 9.10 4.33
C SER A 303 -13.49 8.36 5.16
N ILE A 304 -14.57 7.85 4.55
CA ILE A 304 -15.57 7.02 5.24
C ILE A 304 -14.90 5.74 5.72
N TYR A 305 -14.13 5.09 4.86
CA TYR A 305 -13.42 3.86 5.16
C TYR A 305 -12.46 4.03 6.36
N VAL A 306 -11.59 5.05 6.33
CA VAL A 306 -10.61 5.34 7.39
C VAL A 306 -11.28 5.76 8.70
N SER A 307 -12.36 6.54 8.62
CA SER A 307 -13.13 6.96 9.81
C SER A 307 -13.72 5.74 10.54
N GLN A 308 -14.23 4.76 9.80
CA GLN A 308 -14.78 3.52 10.38
C GLN A 308 -13.69 2.64 11.00
N LEU A 309 -12.54 2.50 10.34
CA LEU A 309 -11.38 1.79 10.91
C LEU A 309 -10.98 2.39 12.27
N THR A 310 -10.96 3.71 12.36
CA THR A 310 -10.63 4.45 13.59
C THR A 310 -11.69 4.22 14.67
N PHE A 311 -12.98 4.25 14.31
CA PHE A 311 -14.09 4.06 15.24
C PHE A 311 -14.15 2.62 15.80
N SER A 312 -14.02 1.60 14.95
CA SER A 312 -14.02 0.20 15.36
C SER A 312 -12.87 -0.11 16.34
N ASN A 313 -11.69 0.48 16.12
CA ASN A 313 -10.52 0.24 16.94
C ASN A 313 -10.50 1.08 18.24
N SER A 314 -11.19 2.23 18.26
CA SER A 314 -11.35 3.00 19.50
C SER A 314 -12.15 2.24 20.58
N GLY A 315 -13.06 1.35 20.16
CA GLY A 315 -13.83 0.49 21.06
C GLY A 315 -13.00 -0.64 21.67
N THR A 316 -12.11 -1.26 20.89
CA THR A 316 -11.26 -2.37 21.36
C THR A 316 -10.14 -1.90 22.30
N VAL A 317 -9.49 -0.78 21.99
CA VAL A 317 -8.47 -0.16 22.86
C VAL A 317 -9.05 0.31 24.20
N SER A 318 -10.32 0.73 24.21
CA SER A 318 -11.00 1.15 25.45
C SER A 318 -11.37 -0.05 26.33
N ALA A 319 -11.75 -1.18 25.74
CA ALA A 319 -12.08 -2.41 26.47
C ALA A 319 -10.83 -3.07 27.09
N GLU A 320 -9.71 -3.09 26.37
CA GLU A 320 -8.45 -3.69 26.85
C GLU A 320 -7.80 -2.87 27.97
N ARG A 321 -8.01 -1.53 28.00
CA ARG A 321 -7.59 -0.67 29.12
C ARG A 321 -8.45 -0.83 30.38
N THR A 322 -9.71 -1.24 30.26
CA THR A 322 -10.58 -1.49 31.43
C THR A 322 -10.36 -2.87 32.05
N GLU A 323 -9.77 -3.82 31.32
CA GLU A 323 -9.48 -5.18 31.80
C GLU A 323 -8.00 -5.41 32.18
N GLY A 324 -7.23 -4.34 32.40
CA GLY A 324 -5.91 -4.45 33.03
C GLY A 324 -6.00 -4.91 34.49
N PRO A 325 -5.00 -5.66 35.02
CA PRO A 325 -5.03 -6.29 36.33
C PRO A 325 -4.77 -5.29 37.47
N GLY A 326 -5.64 -4.27 37.60
CA GLY A 326 -5.58 -3.23 38.62
C GLY A 326 -6.87 -3.08 39.43
N GLY A 327 -7.89 -3.91 39.16
CA GLY A 327 -9.18 -3.90 39.86
C GLY A 327 -9.27 -4.92 40.99
N ALA A 328 -8.28 -4.96 41.88
CA ALA A 328 -8.37 -5.71 43.14
C ALA A 328 -7.48 -5.05 44.21
N VAL A 329 -7.96 -3.93 44.75
CA VAL A 329 -7.71 -3.48 46.13
C VAL A 329 -9.01 -2.93 46.66
#